data_AF-A0A358D937-F1
#
_entry.id   AF-A0A358D937-F1
#
_cell.length_a   1.000
_cell.length_b   1.000
_cell.length_c   1.000
_cell.angle_alpha   90.00
_cell.angle_beta   90.00
_cell.angle_gamma   90.00
#
_symmetry.space_group_name_H-M   'P 1'
#
loop_
_entity.id
_entity.type
_entity.pdbx_description
1 polymer ?
#
loop_
_entity_poly.entity_id
_entity_poly.type
_entity_poly.pdbx_seq_one_letter_code
_entity_poly.pdbx_strand_id
1 'polypeptide(L)' 'MTVRIGVITFPGSLDDRDAQRAIRVAGGEPVALWHGDHDLGGVDALVLPGG' A
#
# COMPACT_ATOMS: atom_id res chain seq x y z
N MET A 1 -17.67 6.30 0.97
CA MET A 1 -16.26 6.67 0.75
C MET A 1 -15.44 5.54 1.30
N THR A 2 -14.66 4.87 0.45
CA THR A 2 -13.78 3.76 0.86
C THR A 2 -12.42 4.36 1.21
N VAL A 3 -11.83 3.97 2.34
CA VAL A 3 -10.51 4.48 2.75
C VAL A 3 -9.44 3.96 1.80
N ARG A 4 -8.64 4.84 1.21
CA ARG A 4 -7.55 4.53 0.28
C ARG A 4 -6.25 4.39 1.06
N ILE A 5 -5.61 3.24 0.96
CA ILE A 5 -4.39 2.93 1.73
C ILE A 5 -3.26 2.57 0.76
N GLY A 6 -2.21 3.37 0.74
CA GLY A 6 -1.01 3.13 -0.06
C GLY A 6 -0.14 2.03 0.56
N VAL A 7 0.29 1.06 -0.24
CA VAL A 7 1.30 0.06 0.12
C VAL A 7 2.55 0.35 -0.69
N ILE A 8 3.65 0.72 -0.02
CA ILE A 8 4.88 1.12 -0.70
C ILE A 8 5.75 -0.12 -0.95
N THR A 9 6.01 -0.41 -2.22
CA THR A 9 6.96 -1.45 -2.64
C THR A 9 8.37 -0.85 -2.70
N PHE A 10 9.32 -1.50 -2.03
CA PHE A 10 10.76 -1.25 -2.14
C PHE A 10 11.45 -2.36 -2.94
N PRO A 11 12.66 -2.13 -3.49
CA PRO A 11 13.52 -3.21 -3.96
C PRO A 11 13.78 -4.17 -2.79
N GLY A 12 13.26 -5.39 -2.91
CA GLY A 12 13.40 -6.43 -1.90
C GLY A 12 12.11 -6.77 -1.15
N SER A 13 11.04 -5.96 -1.22
CA SER A 13 9.75 -6.28 -0.61
C SER A 13 9.19 -7.64 -1.09
N LEU A 14 8.74 -8.46 -0.15
CA LEU A 14 8.08 -9.76 -0.28
C LEU A 14 6.59 -9.68 0.13
N ASP A 15 6.27 -8.89 1.15
CA ASP A 15 4.94 -8.86 1.81
C ASP A 15 3.98 -7.77 1.26
N ASP A 16 4.33 -7.04 0.21
CA ASP A 16 3.53 -5.95 -0.36
C ASP A 16 2.15 -6.43 -0.86
N ARG A 17 2.10 -7.60 -1.50
CA ARG A 17 0.84 -8.21 -1.95
C ARG A 17 -0.04 -8.68 -0.79
N ASP A 18 0.57 -9.18 0.28
CA ASP A 18 -0.13 -9.62 1.47
C ASP A 18 -0.75 -8.43 2.21
N ALA A 19 -0.03 -7.31 2.31
CA ALA A 19 -0.57 -6.05 2.81
C ALA A 19 -1.77 -5.57 1.98
N GLN A 20 -1.67 -5.56 0.64
CA GLN A 20 -2.78 -5.18 -0.24
C GLN A 20 -4.00 -6.11 -0.07
N ARG A 21 -3.77 -7.40 0.12
CA ARG A 21 -4.83 -8.38 0.40
C ARG A 21 -5.50 -8.10 1.75
N ALA A 22 -4.72 -7.85 2.80
CA ALA A 22 -5.24 -7.55 4.13
C ALA A 22 -6.12 -6.29 4.12
N ILE A 23 -5.70 -5.24 3.40
CA ILE A 23 -6.47 -4.01 3.23
C ILE A 23 -7.85 -4.29 2.58
N ARG A 24 -7.89 -5.08 1.51
CA ARG A 24 -9.17 -5.48 0.88
C ARG A 24 -10.08 -6.23 1.84
N VAL A 25 -9.53 -7.18 2.61
CA VAL A 25 -10.30 -7.95 3.60
C VAL A 25 -10.84 -7.04 4.70
N ALA A 26 -10.10 -6.00 5.08
CA ALA A 26 -10.52 -4.98 6.04
C ALA A 26 -11.52 -3.96 5.47
N GLY A 27 -11.90 -4.05 4.20
CA GLY A 27 -12.85 -3.13 3.55
C GLY A 27 -12.23 -1.83 3.03
N GLY A 28 -10.90 -1.72 2.97
CA GLY A 28 -10.18 -0.60 2.36
C GLY A 28 -9.85 -0.82 0.87
N GLU A 29 -9.48 0.26 0.19
CA GLU A 29 -8.96 0.23 -1.17
C GLU A 29 -7.42 0.29 -1.14
N PRO A 30 -6.71 -0.80 -1.48
CA PRO A 30 -5.25 -0.75 -1.55
C PRO A 30 -4.79 -0.02 -2.81
N VAL A 31 -3.77 0.83 -2.66
CA VAL A 31 -3.09 1.52 -3.76
C VAL A 31 -1.64 1.09 -3.76
N ALA A 32 -1.16 0.47 -4.84
CA ALA A 32 0.26 0.13 -4.98
C ALA A 32 1.07 1.40 -5.26
N LEU A 33 2.13 1.64 -4.50
CA LEU A 33 3.03 2.79 -4.66
C LEU A 33 4.47 2.32 -4.76
N TRP A 34 5.27 3.00 -5.58
CA TRP A 34 6.71 2.71 -5.70
C TRP A 34 7.53 3.66 -4.83
N HIS A 35 8.51 3.14 -4.09
CA HIS A 35 9.35 3.96 -3.20
C HIS A 35 10.13 5.09 -3.90
N GLY A 36 10.34 4.97 -5.21
CA GLY A 36 11.08 5.96 -6.01
C GLY A 36 10.21 7.08 -6.58
N ASP A 37 8.89 7.01 -6.42
CA ASP A 37 7.97 8.04 -6.90
C ASP A 37 7.98 9.25 -5.95
N HIS A 38 7.79 10.45 -6.51
CA HIS A 38 7.77 11.70 -5.75
C HIS A 38 6.38 12.09 -5.24
N ASP A 39 5.36 11.28 -5.51
CA ASP A 39 3.98 11.49 -5.10
C ASP A 39 3.41 10.21 -4.45
N LEU A 40 2.60 10.39 -3.42
CA LEU A 40 1.93 9.34 -2.67
C LEU A 40 0.49 9.09 -3.17
N GLY A 41 0.03 9.83 -4.18
CA GLY A 41 -1.24 9.56 -4.87
C GLY A 41 -2.49 9.88 -4.03
N GLY A 42 -2.35 10.79 -3.04
CA GLY A 42 -3.45 11.28 -2.22
C GLY A 42 -4.19 10.20 -1.42
N VAL A 43 -3.46 9.21 -0.91
CA VAL A 43 -4.00 8.16 -0.04
C VAL A 43 -4.26 8.69 1.37
N ASP A 44 -5.21 8.07 2.07
CA ASP A 44 -5.60 8.45 3.45
C ASP A 44 -4.61 7.90 4.49
N ALA A 45 -3.92 6.80 4.17
CA ALA A 45 -2.93 6.14 5.03
C ALA A 45 -1.87 5.39 4.22
N LEU A 46 -0.77 5.04 4.87
CA LEU A 46 0.35 4.28 4.30
C LEU A 46 0.68 3.03 5.10
N VAL A 47 1.11 1.99 4.40
CA VAL A 47 1.74 0.79 4.93
C VAL A 47 3.12 0.64 4.31
N LEU A 48 4.12 0.51 5.17
CA LEU A 48 5.44 0.01 4.80
C LEU A 48 5.43 -1.50 5.06
N PRO A 49 5.30 -2.34 4.01
CA PRO A 49 5.29 -3.78 4.19
C PRO A 49 6.63 -4.26 4.74
N GLY A 50 6.60 -5.45 5.32
CA GLY A 50 7.79 -6.12 5.83
C GLY A 50 8.72 -6.56 4.71
N GLY A 51 9.51 -7.58 5.02
CA GLY A 51 10.45 -8.24 4.10
C GLY A 51 9.93 -8.22 2.69
#